data_AF-A0A2N2WHY1-F1
#
_entry.id   AF-A0A2N2WHY1-F1
#
_cell.length_a   1.000
_cell.length_b   1.000
_cell.length_c   1.000
_cell.angle_alpha   90.00
_cell.angle_beta   90.00
_cell.angle_gamma   90.00
#
_symmetry.space_group_name_H-M   'P 1'
#
loop_
_entity.id
_entity.type
_entity.pdbx_description
1 polymer ?
#
loop_
_entity_poly.entity_id
_entity_poly.type
_entity_poly.pdbx_seq_one_letter_code
_entity_poly.pdbx_strand_id
1 'polypeptide(L)'
;MNLKTRNFHPHLPEISILRLIVGIAGGLSFSYSIYAFLVVCREVIRLLSITDYGDVWILSDAEVHFYNFFYALLALIFGQSLILRIWFFRLRRPFEKRQFLYQSILNDQRNLNAFFIHWFTKISLILGFLYGVIQAYTLKSSSLYPEYNFLFILFAVVLFLQTWTTIRRKYKGVLRWMAVSAILIVGASFVFSRINVIDYKKLNEVVLNKNISYVYQIDYPVCEYFNRIERHNLVEDLYLIAPKSKHDTPMLIYQEKKYLLSEIFDIKTKVNSNHPEYDRPYLTYRLHIDRKTPMKYVYQLTDSLSGYGMNKIGYVVSTLQPKLANPNNVLFMQLPTLISPQYYRKSGGPPIPPPIIPTNLRQFSNRIIVEYNKISNGILVNGKNIEERKLTTCFKENIEHDFNYVCFICKNDNQPYESFISVLSHLMIAVENIRNIESQKCRGVNFNDLMDYEMEEKIRKEIPLHIFNVDSIPNDTLMECNCH
;
A
#
# COMPACT_ATOMS: atom_id res chain seq x y z
N MET A 1 5.93 77.87 1.80
CA MET A 1 6.90 77.05 1.03
C MET A 1 6.12 75.88 0.41
N ASN A 2 5.60 76.07 -0.81
CA ASN A 2 4.72 75.10 -1.48
C ASN A 2 5.54 73.95 -2.07
N LEU A 3 5.64 72.84 -1.34
CA LEU A 3 6.13 71.57 -1.88
C LEU A 3 5.08 71.01 -2.85
N LYS A 4 5.15 71.47 -4.10
CA LYS A 4 4.45 70.87 -5.23
C LYS A 4 5.03 69.46 -5.39
N THR A 5 4.41 68.47 -4.76
CA THR A 5 4.67 67.04 -4.94
C THR A 5 4.30 66.67 -6.38
N ARG A 6 5.21 67.00 -7.31
CA ARG A 6 5.13 66.57 -8.70
C ARG A 6 5.19 65.05 -8.66
N ASN A 7 4.05 64.39 -8.86
CA ASN A 7 3.90 62.94 -8.92
C ASN A 7 4.70 62.40 -10.11
N PHE A 8 6.01 62.29 -9.92
CA PHE A 8 6.97 61.73 -10.86
C PHE A 8 6.85 60.21 -10.78
N HIS A 9 5.87 59.64 -11.47
CA HIS A 9 5.88 58.21 -11.72
C HIS A 9 6.85 57.95 -12.87
N PRO A 10 7.97 57.27 -12.63
CA PRO A 10 8.91 56.97 -13.70
C PRO A 10 8.26 56.04 -14.73
N HIS A 11 8.54 56.28 -16.02
CA HIS A 11 8.33 55.28 -17.06
C HIS A 11 9.30 54.11 -16.87
N LEU A 12 8.99 52.95 -17.46
CA LEU A 12 9.88 51.78 -17.43
C LEU A 12 11.27 52.16 -17.99
N PRO A 13 12.36 51.62 -17.43
CA PRO A 13 13.69 51.92 -17.91
C PRO A 13 13.90 51.39 -19.33
N GLU A 14 14.67 52.12 -20.13
CA GLU A 14 15.14 51.63 -21.43
C GLU A 14 16.12 50.46 -21.22
N ILE A 15 15.75 49.28 -21.73
CA ILE A 15 16.54 48.05 -21.63
C ILE A 15 17.25 47.85 -22.97
N SER A 16 18.55 47.63 -22.96
CA SER A 16 19.28 47.32 -24.20
C SER A 16 18.86 45.96 -24.76
N ILE A 17 18.80 45.84 -26.09
CA ILE A 17 18.41 44.60 -26.78
C ILE A 17 19.25 43.41 -26.32
N LEU A 18 20.56 43.59 -26.15
CA LEU A 18 21.45 42.54 -25.65
C LEU A 18 21.02 42.04 -24.25
N ARG A 19 20.70 42.94 -23.32
CA ARG A 19 20.23 42.55 -21.98
C ARG A 19 18.87 41.89 -22.02
N LEU A 20 18.00 42.32 -22.95
CA LEU A 20 16.71 41.68 -23.16
C LEU A 20 16.91 40.22 -23.56
N ILE A 21 17.73 39.97 -24.59
CA ILE A 21 18.03 38.63 -25.13
C ILE A 21 18.72 37.76 -24.07
N VAL A 22 19.80 38.27 -23.45
CA VAL A 22 20.54 37.54 -22.41
C VAL A 22 19.66 37.22 -21.21
N GLY A 23 18.80 38.17 -20.82
CA GLY A 23 17.82 37.96 -19.76
C GLY A 23 16.89 36.80 -20.08
N ILE A 24 16.22 36.83 -21.23
CA ILE A 24 15.27 35.78 -21.66
C ILE A 24 15.98 34.42 -21.77
N ALA A 25 17.11 34.35 -22.47
CA ALA A 25 17.85 33.11 -22.66
C ALA A 25 18.32 32.52 -21.32
N GLY A 26 18.92 33.34 -20.45
CA GLY A 26 19.35 32.92 -19.12
C GLY A 26 18.19 32.51 -18.22
N GLY A 27 17.06 33.24 -18.29
CA GLY A 27 15.85 32.93 -17.56
C GLY A 27 15.23 31.59 -17.96
N LEU A 28 15.07 31.36 -19.26
CA LEU A 28 14.52 30.11 -19.78
C LEU A 28 15.42 28.91 -19.47
N SER A 29 16.74 29.05 -19.64
CA SER A 29 17.70 28.00 -19.28
C SER A 29 17.61 27.68 -17.78
N PHE A 30 17.55 28.70 -16.93
CA PHE A 30 17.41 28.52 -15.48
C PHE A 30 16.07 27.86 -15.10
N SER A 31 14.97 28.25 -15.74
CA SER A 31 13.68 27.59 -15.58
C SER A 31 13.74 26.14 -15.99
N TYR A 32 14.36 25.81 -17.11
CA TYR A 32 14.49 24.43 -17.54
C TYR A 32 15.26 23.59 -16.51
N SER A 33 16.39 24.10 -15.99
CA SER A 33 17.16 23.41 -14.96
C SER A 33 16.36 23.20 -13.67
N ILE A 34 15.60 24.20 -13.21
CA ILE A 34 14.74 24.05 -12.01
C ILE A 34 13.62 23.04 -12.28
N TYR A 35 12.97 23.10 -13.44
CA TYR A 35 11.91 22.17 -13.82
C TYR A 35 12.43 20.72 -13.82
N ALA A 36 13.55 20.48 -14.50
CA ALA A 36 14.18 19.16 -14.54
C ALA A 36 14.56 18.68 -13.13
N PHE A 37 15.13 19.56 -12.31
CA PHE A 37 15.47 19.26 -10.92
C PHE A 37 14.24 18.86 -10.09
N LEU A 38 13.13 19.60 -10.17
CA LEU A 38 11.91 19.28 -9.42
C LEU A 38 11.30 17.95 -9.87
N VAL A 39 11.30 17.66 -11.18
CA VAL A 39 10.84 16.37 -11.72
C VAL A 39 11.71 15.23 -11.18
N VAL A 40 13.04 15.38 -11.20
CA VAL A 40 13.98 14.40 -10.64
C VAL A 40 13.73 14.20 -9.14
N CYS A 41 13.58 15.28 -8.36
CA CYS A 41 13.31 15.17 -6.93
C CYS A 41 12.01 14.40 -6.63
N ARG A 42 10.93 14.63 -7.39
CA ARG A 42 9.69 13.84 -7.26
C ARG A 42 9.95 12.36 -7.49
N GLU A 43 10.65 12.00 -8.56
CA GLU A 43 10.94 10.60 -8.86
C GLU A 43 11.87 9.97 -7.83
N VAL A 44 12.86 10.70 -7.30
CA VAL A 44 13.69 10.21 -6.18
C VAL A 44 12.82 9.90 -4.96
N ILE A 45 11.87 10.77 -4.59
CA ILE A 45 10.94 10.50 -3.48
C ILE A 45 10.09 9.26 -3.76
N ARG A 46 9.56 9.11 -4.99
CA ARG A 46 8.80 7.91 -5.39
C ARG A 46 9.64 6.64 -5.33
N LEU A 47 10.91 6.70 -5.72
CA LEU A 47 11.84 5.57 -5.62
C LEU A 47 12.19 5.22 -4.18
N LEU A 48 12.31 6.22 -3.31
CA LEU A 48 12.52 6.02 -1.87
C LEU A 48 11.28 5.44 -1.17
N SER A 49 10.09 5.56 -1.78
CA SER A 49 8.85 4.92 -1.28
C SER A 49 8.64 3.49 -1.75
N ILE A 50 9.60 2.89 -2.48
CA ILE A 50 9.49 1.49 -2.90
C ILE A 50 9.50 0.60 -1.66
N THR A 51 8.50 -0.26 -1.52
CA THR A 51 8.44 -1.24 -0.43
C THR A 51 9.27 -2.49 -0.76
N ASP A 52 9.55 -3.29 0.25
CA ASP A 52 10.24 -4.59 0.08
C ASP A 52 9.46 -5.54 -0.87
N TYR A 53 8.17 -5.29 -1.07
CA TYR A 53 7.30 -6.04 -1.99
C TYR A 53 7.37 -5.56 -3.45
N GLY A 54 8.19 -4.54 -3.73
CA GLY A 54 8.26 -3.93 -5.05
C GLY A 54 7.02 -3.11 -5.40
N ASP A 55 6.23 -2.70 -4.40
CA ASP A 55 5.18 -1.72 -4.61
C ASP A 55 5.81 -0.34 -4.72
N VAL A 56 5.35 0.44 -5.69
CA VAL A 56 5.80 1.81 -5.92
C VAL A 56 4.61 2.74 -5.86
N TRP A 57 4.84 3.99 -5.47
CA TRP A 57 3.82 5.03 -5.63
C TRP A 57 3.52 5.26 -7.11
N ILE A 58 2.48 4.64 -7.63
CA ILE A 58 2.03 4.84 -9.01
C ILE A 58 1.20 6.13 -9.06
N LEU A 59 1.62 7.05 -9.92
CA LEU A 59 0.85 8.24 -10.29
C LEU A 59 0.15 7.96 -11.62
N SER A 60 -1.11 8.35 -11.72
CA SER A 60 -1.85 8.34 -12.98
C SER A 60 -1.30 9.37 -13.98
N ASP A 61 -1.53 9.15 -15.27
CA ASP A 61 -1.09 10.08 -16.33
C ASP A 61 -1.60 11.52 -16.08
N ALA A 62 -2.83 11.66 -15.58
CA ALA A 62 -3.41 12.96 -15.22
C ALA A 62 -2.64 13.65 -14.08
N GLU A 63 -2.26 12.91 -13.05
CA GLU A 63 -1.49 13.42 -11.92
C GLU A 63 -0.08 13.81 -12.35
N VAL A 64 0.59 12.98 -13.13
CA VAL A 64 1.93 13.28 -13.65
C VAL A 64 1.90 14.56 -14.48
N HIS A 65 0.90 14.72 -15.37
CA HIS A 65 0.74 15.93 -16.16
C HIS A 65 0.45 17.16 -15.30
N PHE A 66 -0.41 17.03 -14.29
CA PHE A 66 -0.70 18.11 -13.35
C PHE A 66 0.56 18.56 -12.59
N TYR A 67 1.31 17.62 -12.00
CA TYR A 67 2.53 17.94 -11.25
C TYR A 67 3.62 18.51 -12.16
N ASN A 68 3.81 17.99 -13.38
CA ASN A 68 4.75 18.54 -14.35
C ASN A 68 4.36 19.98 -14.73
N PHE A 69 3.07 20.25 -14.95
CA PHE A 69 2.57 21.59 -15.23
C PHE A 69 2.81 22.56 -14.07
N PHE A 70 2.53 22.11 -12.84
CA PHE A 70 2.81 22.89 -11.63
C PHE A 70 4.31 23.19 -11.45
N TYR A 71 5.19 22.19 -11.62
CA TYR A 71 6.64 22.40 -11.54
C TYR A 71 7.14 23.33 -12.64
N ALA A 72 6.60 23.22 -13.86
CA ALA A 72 6.92 24.13 -14.95
C ALA A 72 6.50 25.58 -14.64
N LEU A 73 5.31 25.78 -14.06
CA LEU A 73 4.85 27.09 -13.60
C LEU A 73 5.81 27.69 -12.57
N LEU A 74 6.14 26.93 -11.52
CA LEU A 74 7.10 27.39 -10.50
C LEU A 74 8.44 27.77 -11.11
N ALA A 75 8.99 26.89 -11.94
CA ALA A 75 10.29 27.09 -12.57
C ALA A 75 10.31 28.33 -13.48
N LEU A 76 9.22 28.61 -14.21
CA LEU A 76 9.08 29.80 -15.05
C LEU A 76 8.90 31.08 -14.23
N ILE A 77 8.22 31.04 -13.08
CA ILE A 77 8.15 32.18 -12.15
C ILE A 77 9.54 32.52 -11.58
N PHE A 78 10.34 31.51 -11.22
CA PHE A 78 11.72 31.71 -10.79
C PHE A 78 12.61 32.23 -11.93
N GLY A 79 12.45 31.70 -13.14
CA GLY A 79 13.13 32.22 -14.33
C GLY A 79 12.76 33.66 -14.63
N GLN A 80 11.48 34.02 -14.54
CA GLN A 80 11.02 35.40 -14.65
C GLN A 80 11.70 36.31 -13.64
N SER A 81 11.86 35.85 -12.39
CA SER A 81 12.57 36.62 -11.36
C SER A 81 14.03 36.87 -11.74
N LEU A 82 14.69 35.90 -12.40
CA LEU A 82 16.05 36.06 -12.93
C LEU A 82 16.09 37.02 -14.14
N ILE A 83 15.11 36.93 -15.05
CA ILE A 83 14.95 37.86 -16.18
C ILE A 83 14.85 39.30 -15.66
N LEU A 84 13.93 39.53 -14.72
CA LEU A 84 13.74 40.84 -14.09
C LEU A 84 15.02 41.31 -13.40
N ARG A 85 15.73 40.41 -12.71
CA ARG A 85 17.02 40.75 -12.09
C ARG A 85 18.04 41.23 -13.11
N ILE A 86 18.16 40.59 -14.27
CA ILE A 86 19.08 40.97 -15.35
C ILE A 86 18.65 42.30 -15.99
N TRP A 87 17.36 42.46 -16.29
CA TRP A 87 16.83 43.66 -16.92
C TRP A 87 16.96 44.91 -16.03
N PHE A 88 16.70 44.76 -14.73
CA PHE A 88 16.83 45.84 -13.75
C PHE A 88 18.25 45.97 -13.16
N PHE A 89 19.20 45.14 -13.61
CA PHE A 89 20.59 45.27 -13.19
C PHE A 89 21.24 46.53 -13.78
N ARG A 90 21.73 47.42 -12.92
CA ARG A 90 22.46 48.63 -13.31
C ARG A 90 23.76 48.73 -12.52
N LEU A 91 24.89 48.89 -13.22
CA LEU A 91 26.18 49.13 -12.58
C LEU A 91 26.09 50.40 -11.72
N ARG A 92 26.61 50.32 -10.49
CA ARG A 92 26.53 51.36 -9.46
C ARG A 92 27.11 52.67 -10.00
N ARG A 93 26.30 53.73 -10.06
CA ARG A 93 26.77 55.11 -10.12
C ARG A 93 26.50 55.70 -8.74
N PRO A 94 27.53 56.08 -7.96
CA PRO A 94 27.28 56.60 -6.61
C PRO A 94 26.34 57.83 -6.70
N PHE A 95 25.40 57.92 -5.75
CA PHE A 95 24.47 59.05 -5.52
C PHE A 95 23.17 59.16 -6.37
N GLU A 96 22.80 58.18 -7.21
CA GLU A 96 21.49 58.24 -7.89
C GLU A 96 20.33 57.74 -7.00
N LYS A 97 19.34 58.60 -6.68
CA LYS A 97 18.11 58.21 -5.94
C LYS A 97 17.37 57.01 -6.56
N ARG A 98 17.45 56.85 -7.88
CA ARG A 98 16.85 55.70 -8.61
C ARG A 98 17.53 54.38 -8.26
N GLN A 99 18.79 54.38 -7.82
CA GLN A 99 19.52 53.18 -7.44
C GLN A 99 18.91 52.47 -6.22
N PHE A 100 18.43 53.22 -5.23
CA PHE A 100 17.73 52.66 -4.07
C PHE A 100 16.45 51.92 -4.49
N LEU A 101 15.73 52.44 -5.49
CA LEU A 101 14.52 51.79 -6.00
C LEU A 101 14.84 50.45 -6.66
N TYR A 102 15.88 50.37 -7.49
CA TYR A 102 16.33 49.13 -8.13
C TYR A 102 16.84 48.12 -7.11
N GLN A 103 17.66 48.56 -6.15
CA GLN A 103 18.16 47.69 -5.08
C GLN A 103 17.02 47.10 -4.24
N SER A 104 16.00 47.88 -3.91
CA SER A 104 14.82 47.34 -3.22
C SER A 104 14.05 46.33 -4.08
N ILE A 105 13.89 46.54 -5.39
CA ILE A 105 13.25 45.53 -6.28
C ILE A 105 14.08 44.24 -6.28
N LEU A 106 15.40 44.35 -6.46
CA LEU A 106 16.30 43.19 -6.51
C LEU A 106 16.35 42.43 -5.17
N ASN A 107 16.38 43.17 -4.06
CA ASN A 107 16.36 42.60 -2.72
C ASN A 107 15.04 41.88 -2.44
N ASP A 108 13.90 42.46 -2.84
CA ASP A 108 12.60 41.82 -2.68
C ASP A 108 12.51 40.55 -3.54
N GLN A 109 12.90 40.58 -4.82
CA GLN A 109 12.90 39.37 -5.66
C GLN A 109 13.77 38.26 -5.05
N ARG A 110 14.96 38.60 -4.56
CA ARG A 110 15.87 37.62 -3.95
C ARG A 110 15.30 37.06 -2.65
N ASN A 111 14.87 37.93 -1.74
CA ASN A 111 14.45 37.54 -0.41
C ASN A 111 13.15 36.74 -0.48
N LEU A 112 12.17 37.19 -1.24
CA LEU A 112 10.88 36.49 -1.35
C LEU A 112 11.04 35.10 -1.96
N ASN A 113 11.84 34.97 -3.03
CA ASN A 113 12.14 33.67 -3.63
C ASN A 113 12.93 32.77 -2.68
N ALA A 114 13.91 33.31 -1.96
CA ALA A 114 14.68 32.55 -0.98
C ALA A 114 13.81 32.09 0.20
N PHE A 115 12.94 32.95 0.72
CA PHE A 115 11.99 32.60 1.79
C PHE A 115 11.00 31.54 1.33
N PHE A 116 10.43 31.69 0.12
CA PHE A 116 9.53 30.68 -0.43
C PHE A 116 10.26 29.35 -0.59
N ILE A 117 11.44 29.32 -1.23
CA ILE A 117 12.20 28.06 -1.41
C ILE A 117 12.51 27.43 -0.05
N HIS A 118 12.96 28.21 0.92
CA HIS A 118 13.26 27.70 2.25
C HIS A 118 12.05 27.05 2.92
N TRP A 119 10.90 27.74 2.92
CA TRP A 119 9.68 27.27 3.54
C TRP A 119 9.05 26.11 2.77
N PHE A 120 8.95 26.24 1.45
CA PHE A 120 8.38 25.22 0.56
C PHE A 120 9.20 23.94 0.58
N THR A 121 10.53 24.01 0.57
CA THR A 121 11.40 22.82 0.68
C THR A 121 11.21 22.13 2.02
N LYS A 122 11.14 22.87 3.14
CA LYS A 122 10.87 22.28 4.46
C LYS A 122 9.56 21.52 4.49
N ILE A 123 8.48 22.14 4.01
CA ILE A 123 7.16 21.51 3.98
C ILE A 123 7.12 20.36 2.99
N SER A 124 7.71 20.50 1.82
CA SER A 124 7.76 19.45 0.81
C SER A 124 8.54 18.24 1.30
N LEU A 125 9.62 18.43 2.06
CA LEU A 125 10.37 17.33 2.66
C LEU A 125 9.59 16.67 3.80
N ILE A 126 8.95 17.45 4.67
CA ILE A 126 8.10 16.89 5.74
C ILE A 126 6.94 16.11 5.13
N LEU A 127 6.23 16.67 4.16
CA LEU A 127 5.14 16.00 3.47
C LEU A 127 5.67 14.79 2.69
N GLY A 128 6.75 14.92 1.93
CA GLY A 128 7.34 13.82 1.17
C GLY A 128 7.77 12.67 2.09
N PHE A 129 8.34 12.97 3.25
CA PHE A 129 8.68 11.98 4.27
C PHE A 129 7.43 11.37 4.90
N LEU A 130 6.45 12.17 5.32
CA LEU A 130 5.19 11.67 5.88
C LEU A 130 4.45 10.79 4.89
N TYR A 131 4.34 11.21 3.62
CA TYR A 131 3.75 10.40 2.57
C TYR A 131 4.55 9.13 2.31
N GLY A 132 5.88 9.19 2.25
CA GLY A 132 6.72 8.01 2.09
C GLY A 132 6.52 6.99 3.23
N VAL A 133 6.54 7.46 4.48
CA VAL A 133 6.30 6.63 5.67
C VAL A 133 4.87 6.08 5.67
N ILE A 134 3.86 6.95 5.52
CA ILE A 134 2.44 6.55 5.53
C ILE A 134 2.15 5.56 4.42
N GLN A 135 2.71 5.76 3.22
CA GLN A 135 2.49 4.88 2.08
C GLN A 135 3.15 3.52 2.28
N ALA A 136 4.32 3.44 2.91
CA ALA A 136 4.93 2.17 3.30
C ALA A 136 3.98 1.33 4.18
N TYR A 137 3.11 1.97 4.98
CA TYR A 137 2.15 1.28 5.85
C TYR A 137 0.77 1.08 5.23
N THR A 138 0.29 2.03 4.44
CA THR A 138 -1.11 2.08 3.97
C THR A 138 -1.30 1.65 2.53
N LEU A 139 -0.21 1.49 1.75
CA LEU A 139 -0.14 0.94 0.39
C LEU A 139 -1.15 1.50 -0.63
N LYS A 140 -1.86 2.57 -0.28
CA LYS A 140 -2.77 3.27 -1.18
C LYS A 140 -2.03 4.42 -1.85
N SER A 141 -2.27 4.58 -3.15
CA SER A 141 -1.86 5.75 -3.93
C SER A 141 -2.69 6.97 -3.55
N SER A 142 -2.52 7.49 -2.32
CA SER A 142 -3.10 8.77 -1.93
C SER A 142 -2.26 9.88 -2.56
N SER A 143 -2.81 10.54 -3.57
CA SER A 143 -2.24 11.72 -4.19
C SER A 143 -2.90 12.97 -3.63
N LEU A 144 -2.17 14.08 -3.54
CA LEU A 144 -2.73 15.37 -3.17
C LEU A 144 -3.59 15.98 -4.29
N TYR A 145 -3.48 15.46 -5.51
CA TYR A 145 -4.11 16.02 -6.69
C TYR A 145 -5.65 16.01 -6.64
N PRO A 146 -6.36 14.91 -6.33
CA PRO A 146 -7.82 14.89 -6.42
C PRO A 146 -8.51 15.85 -5.45
N GLU A 147 -7.95 16.03 -4.25
CA GLU A 147 -8.59 16.79 -3.17
C GLU A 147 -8.00 18.19 -2.98
N TYR A 148 -6.72 18.39 -3.28
CA TYR A 148 -5.97 19.60 -2.93
C TYR A 148 -5.32 20.32 -4.12
N ASN A 149 -5.71 20.01 -5.36
CA ASN A 149 -5.20 20.68 -6.57
C ASN A 149 -5.25 22.23 -6.50
N PHE A 150 -6.28 22.79 -5.86
CA PHE A 150 -6.46 24.24 -5.71
C PHE A 150 -5.33 24.90 -4.92
N LEU A 151 -4.70 24.20 -3.96
CA LEU A 151 -3.56 24.72 -3.19
C LEU A 151 -2.35 24.95 -4.09
N PHE A 152 -2.08 24.03 -5.02
CA PHE A 152 -0.98 24.17 -5.98
C PHE A 152 -1.19 25.36 -6.93
N ILE A 153 -2.42 25.52 -7.43
CA ILE A 153 -2.79 26.69 -8.24
C ILE A 153 -2.62 27.98 -7.42
N LEU A 154 -3.08 27.99 -6.17
CA LEU A 154 -2.95 29.13 -5.28
C LEU A 154 -1.49 29.49 -5.03
N PHE A 155 -0.61 28.51 -4.79
CA PHE A 155 0.83 28.77 -4.63
C PHE A 155 1.43 29.43 -5.85
N ALA A 156 1.14 28.94 -7.06
CA ALA A 156 1.64 29.53 -8.29
C ALA A 156 1.12 30.97 -8.49
N VAL A 157 -0.17 31.22 -8.23
CA VAL A 157 -0.78 32.55 -8.34
C VAL A 157 -0.18 33.52 -7.31
N VAL A 158 -0.09 33.11 -6.05
CA VAL A 158 0.47 33.95 -4.98
C VAL A 158 1.92 34.30 -5.27
N LEU A 159 2.74 33.32 -5.64
CA LEU A 159 4.14 33.56 -6.01
C LEU A 159 4.26 34.51 -7.19
N PHE A 160 3.48 34.29 -8.25
CA PHE A 160 3.49 35.16 -9.41
C PHE A 160 3.09 36.58 -9.04
N LEU A 161 1.99 36.78 -8.32
CA LEU A 161 1.55 38.12 -7.91
C LEU A 161 2.58 38.80 -7.01
N GLN A 162 3.24 38.02 -6.14
CA GLN A 162 4.27 38.49 -5.24
C GLN A 162 5.49 39.07 -5.99
N THR A 163 5.94 38.46 -7.10
CA THR A 163 7.04 39.02 -7.92
C THR A 163 6.70 40.40 -8.50
N TRP A 164 5.42 40.70 -8.72
CA TRP A 164 4.98 41.97 -9.30
C TRP A 164 4.65 43.06 -8.26
N THR A 165 4.52 42.74 -6.98
CA THR A 165 4.10 43.70 -5.93
C THR A 165 4.97 44.96 -5.86
N THR A 166 6.30 44.80 -5.75
CA THR A 166 7.24 45.94 -5.64
C THR A 166 7.33 46.74 -6.94
N ILE A 167 7.21 46.08 -8.11
CA ILE A 167 7.22 46.74 -9.41
C ILE A 167 5.95 47.57 -9.58
N ARG A 168 4.77 47.01 -9.25
CA ARG A 168 3.48 47.71 -9.30
C ARG A 168 3.43 48.92 -8.37
N ARG A 169 3.99 48.83 -7.17
CA ARG A 169 4.05 49.97 -6.22
C ARG A 169 4.86 51.15 -6.78
N LYS A 170 5.85 50.89 -7.65
CA LYS A 170 6.80 51.90 -8.13
C LYS A 170 6.46 52.46 -9.51
N TYR A 171 5.84 51.68 -10.39
CA TYR A 171 5.56 52.05 -11.78
C TYR A 171 4.04 52.00 -12.08
N LYS A 172 3.52 53.01 -12.80
CA LYS A 172 2.13 53.02 -13.30
C LYS A 172 2.01 52.23 -14.60
N GLY A 173 0.83 51.64 -14.87
CA GLY A 173 0.55 50.92 -16.12
C GLY A 173 1.17 49.52 -16.24
N VAL A 174 1.83 49.01 -15.18
CA VAL A 174 2.48 47.69 -15.15
C VAL A 174 1.49 46.53 -15.28
N LEU A 175 0.22 46.74 -14.94
CA LEU A 175 -0.81 45.69 -14.98
C LEU A 175 -0.93 45.01 -16.35
N ARG A 176 -0.76 45.76 -17.45
CA ARG A 176 -0.77 45.20 -18.81
C ARG A 176 0.40 44.24 -19.02
N TRP A 177 1.60 44.64 -18.62
CA TRP A 177 2.81 43.81 -18.71
C TRP A 177 2.76 42.60 -17.78
N MET A 178 2.19 42.76 -16.59
CA MET A 178 1.93 41.67 -15.67
C MET A 178 1.00 40.63 -16.31
N ALA A 179 -0.13 41.05 -16.88
CA ALA A 179 -1.07 40.16 -17.55
C ALA A 179 -0.44 39.44 -18.76
N VAL A 180 0.29 40.16 -19.62
CA VAL A 180 1.03 39.56 -20.75
C VAL A 180 2.02 38.51 -20.25
N SER A 181 2.79 38.82 -19.20
CA SER A 181 3.75 37.86 -18.64
C SER A 181 3.08 36.63 -18.03
N ALA A 182 1.89 36.78 -17.42
CA ALA A 182 1.13 35.67 -16.87
C ALA A 182 0.70 34.71 -18.00
N ILE A 183 0.16 35.25 -19.09
CA ILE A 183 -0.24 34.47 -20.28
C ILE A 183 0.97 33.75 -20.87
N LEU A 184 2.10 34.44 -21.01
CA LEU A 184 3.34 33.84 -21.52
C LEU A 184 3.86 32.72 -20.62
N ILE A 185 3.84 32.90 -19.29
CA ILE A 185 4.26 31.88 -18.33
C ILE A 185 3.34 30.66 -18.39
N VAL A 186 2.02 30.85 -18.45
CA VAL A 186 1.06 29.74 -18.55
C VAL A 186 1.21 28.99 -19.88
N GLY A 187 1.40 29.72 -20.99
CA GLY A 187 1.66 29.09 -22.29
C GLY A 187 2.98 28.31 -22.30
N ALA A 188 4.05 28.92 -21.81
CA ALA A 188 5.36 28.27 -21.72
C ALA A 188 5.35 27.09 -20.73
N SER A 189 4.60 27.15 -19.63
CA SER A 189 4.51 26.06 -18.66
C SER A 189 3.78 24.86 -19.24
N PHE A 190 2.77 25.10 -20.08
CA PHE A 190 2.12 24.04 -20.85
C PHE A 190 3.14 23.34 -21.77
N VAL A 191 3.96 24.10 -22.51
CA VAL A 191 5.01 23.51 -23.35
C VAL A 191 6.04 22.73 -22.52
N PHE A 192 6.55 23.30 -21.43
CA PHE A 192 7.53 22.65 -20.55
C PHE A 192 6.99 21.36 -19.93
N SER A 193 5.71 21.34 -19.54
CA SER A 193 5.05 20.17 -18.95
C SER A 193 4.97 18.96 -19.88
N ARG A 194 5.07 19.18 -21.19
CA ARG A 194 5.12 18.12 -22.23
C ARG A 194 6.52 17.57 -22.45
N ILE A 195 7.55 18.21 -21.90
CA ILE A 195 8.92 17.70 -21.94
C ILE A 195 9.04 16.59 -20.89
N ASN A 196 9.15 15.36 -21.38
CA ASN A 196 9.40 14.19 -20.56
C ASN A 196 10.87 14.13 -20.16
N VAL A 197 11.19 14.67 -18.98
CA VAL A 197 12.54 14.60 -18.41
C VAL A 197 12.87 13.16 -17.98
N ILE A 198 11.88 12.45 -17.44
CA ILE A 198 12.02 11.06 -16.99
C ILE A 198 10.84 10.25 -17.56
N ASP A 199 11.16 9.08 -18.13
CA ASP A 199 10.16 8.09 -18.52
C ASP A 199 9.68 7.31 -17.28
N TYR A 200 8.67 7.86 -16.61
CA TYR A 200 8.09 7.25 -15.41
C TYR A 200 7.39 5.92 -15.71
N LYS A 201 6.96 5.65 -16.95
CA LYS A 201 6.30 4.39 -17.30
C LYS A 201 7.32 3.27 -17.31
N LYS A 202 8.47 3.50 -17.96
CA LYS A 202 9.59 2.56 -17.93
C LYS A 202 10.12 2.33 -16.50
N LEU A 203 10.20 3.40 -15.70
CA LEU A 203 10.58 3.28 -14.29
C LEU A 203 9.60 2.40 -13.51
N ASN A 204 8.30 2.67 -13.64
CA ASN A 204 7.24 1.88 -13.00
C ASN A 204 7.32 0.41 -13.43
N GLU A 205 7.51 0.14 -14.72
CA GLU A 205 7.63 -1.22 -15.25
C GLU A 205 8.83 -1.96 -14.64
N VAL A 206 10.00 -1.32 -14.55
CA VAL A 206 11.20 -1.92 -13.93
C VAL A 206 10.96 -2.28 -12.48
N VAL A 207 10.23 -1.45 -11.73
CA VAL A 207 9.93 -1.72 -10.32
C VAL A 207 8.85 -2.80 -10.19
N LEU A 208 7.76 -2.70 -10.95
CA LEU A 208 6.65 -3.66 -10.94
C LEU A 208 7.07 -5.05 -11.42
N ASN A 209 8.05 -5.15 -12.32
CA ASN A 209 8.61 -6.43 -12.75
C ASN A 209 9.36 -7.18 -11.63
N LYS A 210 9.64 -6.53 -10.49
CA LYS A 210 10.13 -7.21 -9.28
C LYS A 210 9.01 -7.71 -8.37
N ASN A 211 7.82 -7.10 -8.45
CA ASN A 211 6.67 -7.51 -7.65
C ASN A 211 6.10 -8.83 -8.20
N ILE A 212 6.22 -9.90 -7.41
CA ILE A 212 5.79 -11.25 -7.79
C ILE A 212 4.28 -11.28 -8.07
N SER A 213 3.47 -10.58 -7.27
CA SER A 213 2.03 -10.50 -7.47
C SER A 213 1.67 -9.89 -8.83
N TYR A 214 2.42 -8.86 -9.25
CA TYR A 214 2.22 -8.21 -10.54
C TYR A 214 2.67 -9.09 -11.70
N VAL A 215 3.88 -9.68 -11.62
CA VAL A 215 4.45 -10.53 -12.69
C VAL A 215 3.57 -11.75 -12.96
N TYR A 216 3.05 -12.39 -11.92
CA TYR A 216 2.20 -13.58 -12.05
C TYR A 216 0.71 -13.27 -12.10
N GLN A 217 0.31 -11.99 -12.04
CA GLN A 217 -1.07 -11.53 -12.05
C GLN A 217 -1.94 -12.24 -11.00
N ILE A 218 -1.41 -12.32 -9.76
CA ILE A 218 -2.09 -12.97 -8.65
C ILE A 218 -3.27 -12.09 -8.23
N ASP A 219 -4.48 -12.61 -8.40
CA ASP A 219 -5.70 -11.96 -7.97
C ASP A 219 -6.17 -12.61 -6.66
N TYR A 220 -6.11 -11.86 -5.57
CA TYR A 220 -6.42 -12.40 -4.24
C TYR A 220 -7.93 -12.60 -4.04
N PRO A 221 -8.35 -13.64 -3.30
CA PRO A 221 -9.76 -13.85 -2.97
C PRO A 221 -10.28 -12.69 -2.12
N VAL A 222 -11.53 -12.32 -2.33
CA VAL A 222 -12.16 -11.22 -1.60
C VAL A 222 -12.79 -11.77 -0.31
N CYS A 223 -12.54 -11.09 0.81
CA CYS A 223 -13.08 -11.44 2.11
C CYS A 223 -13.68 -10.24 2.83
N GLU A 224 -14.70 -10.52 3.62
CA GLU A 224 -15.27 -9.57 4.57
C GLU A 224 -14.49 -9.59 5.90
N TYR A 225 -13.99 -10.75 6.30
CA TYR A 225 -13.18 -10.91 7.51
C TYR A 225 -11.69 -11.04 7.19
N PHE A 226 -10.87 -10.31 7.93
CA PHE A 226 -9.43 -10.41 7.90
C PHE A 226 -8.86 -9.88 9.21
N ASN A 227 -7.67 -10.34 9.54
CA ASN A 227 -6.89 -9.84 10.66
C ASN A 227 -5.71 -9.02 10.13
N ARG A 228 -5.19 -8.14 10.98
CA ARG A 228 -3.93 -7.44 10.71
C ARG A 228 -2.78 -8.24 11.27
N ILE A 229 -1.67 -8.26 10.54
CA ILE A 229 -0.40 -8.75 11.05
C ILE A 229 0.12 -7.77 12.09
N GLU A 230 0.37 -8.23 13.31
CA GLU A 230 0.95 -7.40 14.37
C GLU A 230 2.47 -7.27 14.26
N ARG A 231 3.16 -8.36 13.87
CA ARG A 231 4.63 -8.46 13.84
C ARG A 231 5.15 -8.68 12.43
N HIS A 232 5.31 -7.58 11.68
CA HIS A 232 5.78 -7.63 10.28
C HIS A 232 7.16 -8.26 10.12
N ASN A 233 8.05 -8.10 11.09
CA ASN A 233 9.39 -8.68 11.07
C ASN A 233 9.40 -10.21 11.22
N LEU A 234 8.29 -10.83 11.62
CA LEU A 234 8.15 -12.27 11.83
C LEU A 234 7.22 -12.90 10.78
N VAL A 235 7.15 -12.31 9.60
CA VAL A 235 6.30 -12.78 8.49
C VAL A 235 7.19 -13.19 7.34
N GLU A 236 6.90 -14.36 6.79
CA GLU A 236 7.58 -14.90 5.62
C GLU A 236 6.59 -15.12 4.49
N ASP A 237 6.85 -14.47 3.36
CA ASP A 237 5.95 -14.48 2.21
C ASP A 237 6.27 -15.63 1.26
N LEU A 238 5.28 -16.50 1.06
CA LEU A 238 5.35 -17.63 0.16
C LEU A 238 4.29 -17.46 -0.92
N TYR A 239 4.72 -17.41 -2.17
CA TYR A 239 3.82 -17.28 -3.32
C TYR A 239 3.61 -18.65 -3.95
N LEU A 240 2.37 -19.11 -4.00
CA LEU A 240 2.01 -20.34 -4.70
C LEU A 240 1.47 -20.00 -6.09
N ILE A 241 2.21 -20.38 -7.11
CA ILE A 241 1.83 -20.19 -8.50
C ILE A 241 1.26 -21.48 -9.05
N ALA A 242 -0.03 -21.46 -9.37
CA ALA A 242 -0.70 -22.57 -10.03
C ALA A 242 -0.16 -22.78 -11.46
N PRO A 243 -0.04 -24.03 -11.91
CA PRO A 243 0.40 -24.32 -13.26
C PRO A 243 -0.61 -23.79 -14.30
N LYS A 244 -0.10 -23.21 -15.40
CA LYS A 244 -0.95 -22.76 -16.52
C LYS A 244 -1.42 -23.92 -17.40
N SER A 245 -0.60 -24.96 -17.51
CA SER A 245 -0.90 -26.21 -18.23
C SER A 245 -1.15 -27.36 -17.27
N LYS A 246 -1.98 -28.34 -17.65
CA LYS A 246 -2.24 -29.55 -16.85
C LYS A 246 -0.99 -30.38 -16.56
N HIS A 247 0.05 -30.23 -17.36
CA HIS A 247 1.32 -30.96 -17.21
C HIS A 247 2.36 -30.23 -16.36
N ASP A 248 2.15 -28.95 -16.09
CA ASP A 248 3.10 -28.17 -15.29
C ASP A 248 2.90 -28.48 -13.81
N THR A 249 3.99 -28.47 -13.04
CA THR A 249 3.94 -28.57 -11.58
C THR A 249 3.68 -27.21 -10.95
N PRO A 250 2.98 -27.15 -9.81
CA PRO A 250 2.87 -25.91 -9.04
C PRO A 250 4.28 -25.48 -8.59
N MET A 251 4.49 -24.17 -8.58
CA MET A 251 5.76 -23.57 -8.22
C MET A 251 5.58 -22.68 -7.00
N LEU A 252 6.53 -22.75 -6.08
CA LEU A 252 6.65 -21.81 -4.97
C LEU A 252 7.67 -20.73 -5.32
N ILE A 253 7.40 -19.50 -4.90
CA ILE A 253 8.37 -18.41 -4.97
C ILE A 253 8.61 -17.88 -3.57
N TYR A 254 9.88 -17.82 -3.18
CA TYR A 254 10.34 -17.30 -1.91
C TYR A 254 11.60 -16.46 -2.13
N GLN A 255 11.57 -15.19 -1.71
CA GLN A 255 12.66 -14.22 -1.91
C GLN A 255 13.20 -14.21 -3.36
N GLU A 256 12.29 -14.02 -4.32
CA GLU A 256 12.54 -14.00 -5.78
C GLU A 256 13.07 -15.31 -6.40
N LYS A 257 13.30 -16.36 -5.60
CA LYS A 257 13.74 -17.67 -6.09
C LYS A 257 12.56 -18.63 -6.24
N LYS A 258 12.62 -19.43 -7.30
CA LYS A 258 11.64 -20.47 -7.62
C LYS A 258 12.03 -21.77 -6.93
N TYR A 259 11.04 -22.43 -6.33
CA TYR A 259 11.17 -23.70 -5.63
C TYR A 259 10.04 -24.64 -6.07
N LEU A 260 10.32 -25.93 -6.07
CA LEU A 260 9.30 -26.98 -6.15
C LEU A 260 8.66 -27.19 -4.77
N LEU A 261 7.43 -27.71 -4.73
CA LEU A 261 6.78 -28.08 -3.46
C LEU A 261 7.61 -29.09 -2.63
N SER A 262 8.40 -29.95 -3.28
CA SER A 262 9.30 -30.88 -2.59
C SER A 262 10.48 -30.21 -1.88
N GLU A 263 10.79 -28.95 -2.22
CA GLU A 263 11.94 -28.20 -1.71
C GLU A 263 11.56 -27.29 -0.52
N ILE A 264 10.40 -27.50 0.11
CA ILE A 264 9.95 -26.70 1.27
C ILE A 264 10.95 -26.78 2.44
N PHE A 265 11.68 -27.89 2.59
CA PHE A 265 12.74 -27.99 3.58
C PHE A 265 13.84 -26.93 3.38
N ASP A 266 14.20 -26.64 2.14
CA ASP A 266 15.22 -25.63 1.81
C ASP A 266 14.73 -24.22 2.14
N ILE A 267 13.44 -23.96 1.92
CA ILE A 267 12.79 -22.72 2.37
C ILE A 267 12.86 -22.62 3.90
N LYS A 268 12.51 -23.68 4.63
CA LYS A 268 12.55 -23.70 6.10
C LYS A 268 13.96 -23.44 6.64
N THR A 269 14.98 -24.09 6.09
CA THR A 269 16.37 -23.89 6.55
C THR A 269 16.82 -22.45 6.33
N LYS A 270 16.47 -21.84 5.19
CA LYS A 270 16.76 -20.44 4.89
C LYS A 270 16.00 -19.45 5.78
N VAL A 271 14.72 -19.72 6.08
CA VAL A 271 13.95 -18.93 7.05
C VAL A 271 14.61 -19.03 8.44
N ASN A 272 14.95 -20.24 8.88
CA ASN A 272 15.57 -20.45 10.19
C ASN A 272 16.97 -19.81 10.33
N SER A 273 17.71 -19.64 9.23
CA SER A 273 18.99 -18.91 9.26
C SER A 273 18.83 -17.40 9.33
N ASN A 274 17.70 -16.86 8.87
CA ASN A 274 17.43 -15.42 8.90
C ASN A 274 16.84 -14.96 10.24
N HIS A 275 16.29 -15.89 11.02
CA HIS A 275 15.63 -15.58 12.29
C HIS A 275 16.33 -16.22 13.50
N PRO A 276 16.48 -15.47 14.61
CA PRO A 276 16.92 -16.04 15.88
C PRO A 276 16.02 -17.20 16.32
N GLU A 277 16.59 -18.17 17.04
CA GLU A 277 15.88 -19.37 17.46
C GLU A 277 14.62 -19.09 18.30
N TYR A 278 14.66 -18.05 19.15
CA TYR A 278 13.53 -17.66 20.00
C TYR A 278 12.36 -17.05 19.22
N ASP A 279 12.59 -16.54 18.00
CA ASP A 279 11.55 -15.95 17.15
C ASP A 279 10.83 -16.98 16.29
N ARG A 280 11.48 -18.12 16.00
CA ARG A 280 10.97 -19.17 15.11
C ARG A 280 9.54 -19.64 15.43
N PRO A 281 9.13 -19.84 16.70
CA PRO A 281 7.76 -20.26 17.02
C PRO A 281 6.69 -19.22 16.67
N TYR A 282 7.06 -17.95 16.53
CA TYR A 282 6.15 -16.84 16.26
C TYR A 282 6.06 -16.48 14.77
N LEU A 283 6.93 -17.08 13.95
CA LEU A 283 6.96 -16.88 12.51
C LEU A 283 5.62 -17.23 11.88
N THR A 284 5.15 -16.33 11.01
CA THR A 284 3.92 -16.49 10.26
C THR A 284 4.25 -16.65 8.79
N TYR A 285 3.86 -17.76 8.20
CA TYR A 285 4.03 -18.01 6.78
C TYR A 285 2.81 -17.49 6.03
N ARG A 286 2.96 -16.35 5.37
CA ARG A 286 1.89 -15.68 4.64
C ARG A 286 1.86 -16.18 3.20
N LEU A 287 0.77 -16.83 2.84
CA LEU A 287 0.57 -17.45 1.53
C LEU A 287 -0.15 -16.48 0.61
N HIS A 288 0.54 -16.14 -0.48
CA HIS A 288 0.01 -15.39 -1.60
C HIS A 288 -0.44 -16.40 -2.67
N ILE A 289 -1.75 -16.56 -2.82
CA ILE A 289 -2.36 -17.58 -3.68
C ILE A 289 -3.43 -16.89 -4.54
N ASP A 290 -3.41 -17.17 -5.84
CA ASP A 290 -4.45 -16.68 -6.75
C ASP A 290 -5.81 -17.33 -6.43
N ARG A 291 -6.88 -16.54 -6.44
CA ARG A 291 -8.24 -16.95 -6.09
C ARG A 291 -8.75 -18.16 -6.90
N LYS A 292 -8.27 -18.34 -8.13
CA LYS A 292 -8.66 -19.45 -9.02
C LYS A 292 -7.82 -20.71 -8.81
N THR A 293 -6.81 -20.68 -7.95
CA THR A 293 -5.93 -21.82 -7.69
C THR A 293 -6.76 -23.00 -7.17
N PRO A 294 -6.63 -24.20 -7.78
CA PRO A 294 -7.29 -25.40 -7.26
C PRO A 294 -6.76 -25.77 -5.86
N MET A 295 -7.67 -26.11 -4.96
CA MET A 295 -7.31 -26.44 -3.57
C MET A 295 -6.38 -27.64 -3.44
N LYS A 296 -6.32 -28.55 -4.41
CA LYS A 296 -5.33 -29.65 -4.41
C LYS A 296 -3.90 -29.16 -4.16
N TYR A 297 -3.49 -28.08 -4.83
CA TYR A 297 -2.14 -27.53 -4.67
C TYR A 297 -1.97 -26.80 -3.35
N VAL A 298 -3.03 -26.14 -2.87
CA VAL A 298 -3.04 -25.48 -1.56
C VAL A 298 -2.90 -26.51 -0.45
N TYR A 299 -3.65 -27.62 -0.50
CA TYR A 299 -3.54 -28.71 0.45
C TYR A 299 -2.15 -29.35 0.45
N GLN A 300 -1.59 -29.65 -0.71
CA GLN A 300 -0.22 -30.17 -0.82
C GLN A 300 0.80 -29.25 -0.16
N LEU A 301 0.67 -27.93 -0.38
CA LEU A 301 1.52 -26.93 0.26
C LEU A 301 1.33 -26.91 1.77
N THR A 302 0.08 -26.79 2.26
CA THR A 302 -0.20 -26.70 3.70
C THR A 302 0.19 -27.97 4.46
N ASP A 303 -0.04 -29.14 3.86
CA ASP A 303 0.34 -30.43 4.44
C ASP A 303 1.88 -30.57 4.49
N SER A 304 2.58 -30.06 3.49
CA SER A 304 4.05 -30.04 3.48
C SER A 304 4.61 -29.05 4.51
N LEU A 305 4.07 -27.83 4.58
CA LEU A 305 4.44 -26.83 5.59
C LEU A 305 4.24 -27.37 7.01
N SER A 306 3.07 -27.95 7.30
CA SER A 306 2.80 -28.54 8.61
C SER A 306 3.71 -29.74 8.92
N GLY A 307 4.04 -30.56 7.92
CA GLY A 307 5.04 -31.64 8.04
C GLY A 307 6.43 -31.17 8.43
N TYR A 308 6.77 -29.91 8.14
CA TYR A 308 8.01 -29.26 8.57
C TYR A 308 7.83 -28.35 9.80
N GLY A 309 6.67 -28.37 10.47
CA GLY A 309 6.41 -27.56 11.67
C GLY A 309 6.17 -26.07 11.39
N MET A 310 5.89 -25.71 10.15
CA MET A 310 5.57 -24.35 9.72
C MET A 310 4.06 -24.10 9.89
N ASN A 311 3.62 -24.01 11.14
CA ASN A 311 2.21 -24.21 11.50
C ASN A 311 1.34 -22.94 11.49
N LYS A 312 1.95 -21.77 11.65
CA LYS A 312 1.22 -20.49 11.67
C LYS A 312 1.12 -19.94 10.25
N ILE A 313 0.00 -20.23 9.60
CA ILE A 313 -0.23 -19.86 8.21
C ILE A 313 -1.22 -18.69 8.13
N GLY A 314 -0.87 -17.69 7.33
CA GLY A 314 -1.74 -16.58 7.00
C GLY A 314 -2.11 -16.62 5.52
N TYR A 315 -3.37 -16.45 5.17
CA TYR A 315 -3.82 -16.36 3.78
C TYR A 315 -4.02 -14.90 3.39
N VAL A 316 -3.37 -14.43 2.34
CA VAL A 316 -3.56 -13.05 1.85
C VAL A 316 -4.92 -12.94 1.17
N VAL A 317 -5.68 -11.91 1.55
CA VAL A 317 -7.04 -11.67 1.04
C VAL A 317 -7.21 -10.20 0.66
N SER A 318 -8.02 -9.97 -0.37
CA SER A 318 -8.53 -8.64 -0.72
C SER A 318 -9.76 -8.31 0.11
N THR A 319 -10.07 -7.03 0.29
CA THR A 319 -11.32 -6.59 0.96
C THR A 319 -12.19 -5.79 0.01
N LEU A 320 -13.52 -5.93 0.14
CA LEU A 320 -14.50 -5.10 -0.58
C LEU A 320 -14.44 -3.63 -0.17
N GLN A 321 -13.84 -3.30 0.97
CA GLN A 321 -13.74 -1.93 1.45
C GLN A 321 -12.47 -1.28 0.89
N PRO A 322 -12.55 -0.40 -0.14
CA PRO A 322 -11.37 0.19 -0.78
C PRO A 322 -10.58 1.15 0.14
N LYS A 323 -11.10 1.44 1.34
CA LYS A 323 -10.38 2.18 2.39
C LYS A 323 -9.47 1.28 3.23
N LEU A 324 -9.72 -0.03 3.26
CA LEU A 324 -8.99 -1.01 4.04
C LEU A 324 -8.17 -1.97 3.19
N ALA A 325 -8.19 -1.86 1.85
CA ALA A 325 -7.41 -2.68 0.94
C ALA A 325 -5.90 -2.48 1.19
N ASN A 326 -5.30 -3.43 1.91
CA ASN A 326 -3.89 -3.48 2.21
C ASN A 326 -3.45 -4.94 2.01
N PRO A 327 -2.35 -5.25 1.31
CA PRO A 327 -1.82 -6.61 1.21
C PRO A 327 -1.36 -7.20 2.57
N ASN A 328 -1.36 -6.39 3.64
CA ASN A 328 -1.24 -6.86 5.02
C ASN A 328 -2.54 -7.43 5.61
N ASN A 329 -3.65 -7.39 4.86
CA ASN A 329 -4.88 -8.06 5.25
C ASN A 329 -4.70 -9.56 5.07
N VAL A 330 -4.70 -10.26 6.19
CA VAL A 330 -4.46 -11.69 6.23
C VAL A 330 -5.59 -12.36 6.96
N LEU A 331 -6.19 -13.36 6.33
CA LEU A 331 -7.03 -14.30 7.04
C LEU A 331 -6.10 -15.33 7.69
N PHE A 332 -5.87 -15.18 9.00
CA PHE A 332 -5.09 -16.17 9.72
C PHE A 332 -5.88 -17.45 9.88
N MET A 333 -5.24 -18.55 9.53
CA MET A 333 -5.65 -19.86 9.99
C MET A 333 -4.46 -20.45 10.73
N GLN A 334 -4.55 -20.49 12.04
CA GLN A 334 -3.71 -21.40 12.77
C GLN A 334 -4.19 -22.79 12.39
N LEU A 335 -3.44 -23.47 11.51
CA LEU A 335 -3.73 -24.86 11.24
C LEU A 335 -3.67 -25.56 12.59
N PRO A 336 -4.68 -26.37 12.96
CA PRO A 336 -4.45 -27.34 14.00
C PRO A 336 -3.18 -28.06 13.57
N THR A 337 -2.22 -28.18 14.48
CA THR A 337 -1.03 -28.99 14.27
C THR A 337 -1.48 -30.45 14.17
N LEU A 338 -2.13 -30.79 13.06
CA LEU A 338 -2.36 -32.13 12.59
C LEU A 338 -1.05 -32.50 11.95
N ILE A 339 -0.05 -32.78 12.78
CA ILE A 339 1.08 -33.53 12.26
C ILE A 339 0.50 -34.89 11.91
N SER A 340 0.29 -35.13 10.61
CA SER A 340 -0.03 -36.47 10.13
C SER A 340 1.08 -37.38 10.63
N PRO A 341 0.78 -38.37 11.50
CA PRO A 341 1.80 -39.28 12.05
C PRO A 341 2.61 -39.99 10.96
N GLN A 342 2.03 -40.08 9.75
CA GLN A 342 2.62 -40.75 8.60
C GLN A 342 3.81 -39.98 7.97
N TYR A 343 3.88 -38.65 8.13
CA TYR A 343 4.97 -37.85 7.55
C TYR A 343 6.30 -38.01 8.31
N TYR A 344 6.27 -38.27 9.62
CA TYR A 344 7.48 -38.49 10.43
C TYR A 344 8.30 -39.70 9.99
N ARG A 345 7.66 -40.74 9.41
CA ARG A 345 8.39 -41.93 8.96
C ARG A 345 9.22 -41.70 7.69
N LYS A 346 8.94 -40.65 6.91
CA LYS A 346 9.60 -40.44 5.61
C LYS A 346 10.74 -39.41 5.62
N SER A 347 10.82 -38.51 6.59
CA SER A 347 11.70 -37.32 6.51
C SER A 347 13.06 -37.44 7.21
N GLY A 348 13.37 -38.55 7.91
CA GLY A 348 14.71 -38.83 8.45
C GLY A 348 15.25 -37.86 9.50
N GLY A 349 14.46 -36.87 9.96
CA GLY A 349 14.84 -35.92 11.00
C GLY A 349 14.61 -36.43 12.43
N PRO A 350 15.24 -35.82 13.45
CA PRO A 350 14.98 -36.16 14.85
C PRO A 350 13.51 -35.92 15.22
N PRO A 351 12.90 -36.79 16.05
CA PRO A 351 11.49 -36.70 16.39
C PRO A 351 11.22 -35.44 17.21
N ILE A 352 10.41 -34.54 16.66
CA ILE A 352 9.84 -33.42 17.41
C ILE A 352 8.67 -33.99 18.22
N PRO A 353 8.48 -33.61 19.51
CA PRO A 353 7.35 -34.08 20.30
C PRO A 353 6.04 -33.80 19.55
N PRO A 354 5.12 -34.77 19.47
CA PRO A 354 3.86 -34.57 18.79
C PRO A 354 3.11 -33.41 19.46
N PRO A 355 2.42 -32.57 18.68
CA PRO A 355 1.54 -31.56 19.23
C PRO A 355 0.49 -32.26 20.06
N ILE A 356 0.04 -31.60 21.12
CA ILE A 356 -1.11 -32.03 21.90
C ILE A 356 -2.35 -31.80 21.02
N ILE A 357 -2.61 -32.73 20.11
CA ILE A 357 -3.90 -32.81 19.43
C ILE A 357 -4.89 -33.19 20.55
N PRO A 358 -6.02 -32.50 20.73
CA PRO A 358 -7.08 -33.01 21.59
C PRO A 358 -7.44 -34.41 21.07
N THR A 359 -6.98 -35.42 21.80
CA THR A 359 -6.88 -36.82 21.37
C THR A 359 -8.25 -37.48 21.18
N ASN A 360 -9.33 -36.74 21.39
CA ASN A 360 -10.67 -37.27 21.32
C ASN A 360 -11.62 -36.29 20.60
N LEU A 361 -11.66 -36.35 19.26
CA LEU A 361 -12.67 -35.64 18.46
C LEU A 361 -14.11 -36.00 18.86
N ARG A 362 -14.31 -37.10 19.59
CA ARG A 362 -15.62 -37.48 20.16
C ARG A 362 -16.06 -36.58 21.32
N GLN A 363 -15.18 -35.75 21.87
CA GLN A 363 -15.53 -34.84 22.96
C GLN A 363 -16.44 -33.70 22.47
N PHE A 364 -16.42 -33.37 21.18
CA PHE A 364 -17.27 -32.34 20.60
C PHE A 364 -18.67 -32.90 20.35
N SER A 365 -19.65 -32.37 21.08
CA SER A 365 -21.06 -32.76 20.97
C SER A 365 -21.71 -32.23 19.69
N ASN A 366 -21.19 -31.11 19.15
CA ASN A 366 -21.69 -30.50 17.93
C ASN A 366 -20.66 -30.57 16.80
N ARG A 367 -21.06 -31.10 15.65
CA ARG A 367 -20.21 -31.26 14.47
C ARG A 367 -20.82 -30.50 13.31
N ILE A 368 -20.10 -29.50 12.83
CA ILE A 368 -20.49 -28.72 11.66
C ILE A 368 -19.66 -29.24 10.48
N ILE A 369 -20.31 -29.93 9.55
CA ILE A 369 -19.66 -30.52 8.37
C ILE A 369 -19.91 -29.60 7.19
N VAL A 370 -18.83 -29.15 6.55
CA VAL A 370 -18.87 -28.27 5.38
C VAL A 370 -18.29 -29.00 4.18
N GLU A 371 -19.12 -29.15 3.15
CA GLU A 371 -18.72 -29.79 1.89
C GLU A 371 -18.97 -28.86 0.71
N TYR A 372 -18.13 -28.97 -0.31
CA TYR A 372 -18.32 -28.24 -1.55
C TYR A 372 -19.08 -29.11 -2.57
N ASN A 373 -20.26 -28.65 -2.97
CA ASN A 373 -21.10 -29.31 -3.95
C ASN A 373 -20.65 -28.99 -5.38
N LYS A 374 -20.03 -29.97 -6.03
CA LYS A 374 -19.55 -29.86 -7.42
C LYS A 374 -20.67 -29.61 -8.44
N ILE A 375 -21.89 -30.07 -8.18
CA ILE A 375 -23.01 -30.00 -9.13
C ILE A 375 -23.59 -28.58 -9.17
N SER A 376 -23.87 -28.02 -7.99
CA SER A 376 -24.48 -26.69 -7.88
C SER A 376 -23.45 -25.57 -7.77
N ASN A 377 -22.15 -25.88 -7.72
CA ASN A 377 -21.10 -24.94 -7.34
C ASN A 377 -21.45 -24.22 -6.03
N GLY A 378 -22.00 -24.97 -5.07
CA GLY A 378 -22.56 -24.46 -3.82
C GLY A 378 -21.89 -25.07 -2.59
N ILE A 379 -22.26 -24.59 -1.41
CA ILE A 379 -21.71 -25.05 -0.14
C ILE A 379 -22.79 -25.81 0.62
N LEU A 380 -22.49 -27.04 1.01
CA LEU A 380 -23.33 -27.86 1.87
C LEU A 380 -22.86 -27.69 3.31
N VAL A 381 -23.77 -27.32 4.20
CA VAL A 381 -23.52 -27.31 5.66
C VAL A 381 -24.44 -28.35 6.28
N ASN A 382 -23.87 -29.38 6.91
CA ASN A 382 -24.59 -30.53 7.45
C ASN A 382 -25.53 -31.17 6.40
N GLY A 383 -25.04 -31.31 5.17
CA GLY A 383 -25.77 -31.89 4.03
C GLY A 383 -26.83 -30.98 3.39
N LYS A 384 -27.08 -29.78 3.93
CA LYS A 384 -28.04 -28.81 3.36
C LYS A 384 -27.32 -27.81 2.47
N ASN A 385 -27.83 -27.56 1.27
CA ASN A 385 -27.28 -26.54 0.38
C ASN A 385 -27.66 -25.14 0.86
N ILE A 386 -26.64 -24.33 1.18
CA ILE A 386 -26.80 -22.99 1.73
C ILE A 386 -26.27 -21.97 0.73
N GLU A 387 -27.07 -20.93 0.48
CA GLU A 387 -26.63 -19.77 -0.29
C GLU A 387 -25.51 -19.03 0.46
N GLU A 388 -24.48 -18.56 -0.25
CA GLU A 388 -23.32 -17.90 0.34
C GLU A 388 -23.69 -16.76 1.32
N ARG A 389 -24.66 -15.93 0.95
CA ARG A 389 -25.16 -14.81 1.78
C ARG A 389 -25.77 -15.25 3.12
N LYS A 390 -26.18 -16.51 3.25
CA LYS A 390 -26.79 -17.09 4.46
C LYS A 390 -25.81 -17.93 5.26
N LEU A 391 -24.56 -18.12 4.79
CA LEU A 391 -23.56 -18.94 5.48
C LEU A 391 -23.24 -18.41 6.88
N THR A 392 -23.04 -17.09 7.03
CA THR A 392 -22.77 -16.48 8.35
C THR A 392 -23.87 -16.80 9.34
N THR A 393 -25.13 -16.64 8.95
CA THR A 393 -26.29 -16.94 9.81
C THR A 393 -26.36 -18.42 10.13
N CYS A 394 -26.16 -19.29 9.13
CA CYS A 394 -26.17 -20.73 9.31
C CYS A 394 -25.08 -21.19 10.30
N PHE A 395 -23.84 -20.70 10.15
CA PHE A 395 -22.75 -21.02 11.10
C PHE A 395 -23.08 -20.51 12.49
N LYS A 396 -23.57 -19.27 12.61
CA LYS A 396 -23.95 -18.68 13.89
C LYS A 396 -25.00 -19.53 14.61
N GLU A 397 -26.07 -19.91 13.93
CA GLU A 397 -27.15 -20.75 14.49
C GLU A 397 -26.64 -22.12 14.94
N ASN A 398 -25.76 -22.76 14.16
CA ASN A 398 -25.18 -24.05 14.55
C ASN A 398 -24.25 -23.91 15.77
N ILE A 399 -23.48 -22.83 15.88
CA ILE A 399 -22.56 -22.62 17.02
C ILE A 399 -23.33 -22.21 18.28
N GLU A 400 -24.34 -21.35 18.17
CA GLU A 400 -25.17 -20.93 19.31
C GLU A 400 -26.01 -22.08 19.90
N HIS A 401 -26.29 -23.13 19.11
CA HIS A 401 -26.95 -24.33 19.60
C HIS A 401 -26.11 -25.06 20.65
N ASP A 402 -24.80 -25.15 20.43
CA ASP A 402 -23.85 -25.81 21.32
C ASP A 402 -22.42 -25.32 21.05
N PHE A 403 -21.84 -24.61 22.03
CA PHE A 403 -20.48 -24.05 21.96
C PHE A 403 -19.37 -25.11 22.01
N ASN A 404 -19.67 -26.35 22.38
CA ASN A 404 -18.74 -27.47 22.28
C ASN A 404 -18.77 -28.06 20.87
N TYR A 405 -18.40 -27.23 19.89
CA TYR A 405 -18.46 -27.57 18.47
C TYR A 405 -17.09 -27.78 17.83
N VAL A 406 -17.10 -28.50 16.71
CA VAL A 406 -15.98 -28.60 15.78
C VAL A 406 -16.48 -28.45 14.35
N CYS A 407 -15.78 -27.64 13.54
CA CYS A 407 -16.07 -27.44 12.13
C CYS A 407 -15.13 -28.29 11.27
N PHE A 408 -15.69 -29.26 10.54
CA PHE A 408 -14.99 -30.08 9.57
C PHE A 408 -15.20 -29.52 8.17
N ILE A 409 -14.12 -29.10 7.52
CA ILE A 409 -14.15 -28.70 6.11
C ILE A 409 -13.62 -29.87 5.28
N CYS A 410 -14.49 -30.49 4.49
CA CYS A 410 -14.12 -31.61 3.65
C CYS A 410 -13.22 -31.15 2.49
N LYS A 411 -12.07 -31.80 2.34
CA LYS A 411 -11.10 -31.51 1.28
C LYS A 411 -11.73 -31.82 -0.08
N ASN A 412 -11.71 -30.83 -0.96
CA ASN A 412 -12.10 -31.01 -2.35
C ASN A 412 -11.01 -30.44 -3.26
N ASP A 413 -10.24 -31.32 -3.89
CA ASP A 413 -9.12 -30.97 -4.74
C ASP A 413 -9.46 -29.99 -5.88
N ASN A 414 -10.70 -30.06 -6.38
CA ASN A 414 -11.13 -29.30 -7.56
C ASN A 414 -11.81 -27.97 -7.20
N GLN A 415 -12.08 -27.71 -5.92
CA GLN A 415 -12.71 -26.44 -5.54
C GLN A 415 -11.71 -25.29 -5.73
N PRO A 416 -12.16 -24.12 -6.20
CA PRO A 416 -11.30 -22.95 -6.26
C PRO A 416 -10.98 -22.46 -4.85
N TYR A 417 -9.78 -21.93 -4.69
CA TYR A 417 -9.28 -21.38 -3.42
C TYR A 417 -10.19 -20.27 -2.86
N GLU A 418 -10.78 -19.44 -3.73
CA GLU A 418 -11.75 -18.41 -3.34
C GLU A 418 -12.94 -18.95 -2.54
N SER A 419 -13.53 -20.08 -2.95
CA SER A 419 -14.68 -20.67 -2.25
C SER A 419 -14.30 -21.18 -0.85
N PHE A 420 -13.11 -21.77 -0.72
CA PHE A 420 -12.59 -22.19 0.59
C PHE A 420 -12.38 -21.00 1.52
N ILE A 421 -11.78 -19.93 1.01
CA ILE A 421 -11.53 -18.70 1.76
C ILE A 421 -12.83 -17.97 2.14
N SER A 422 -13.84 -17.96 1.26
CA SER A 422 -15.18 -17.42 1.55
C SER A 422 -15.84 -18.15 2.72
N VAL A 423 -15.85 -19.49 2.70
CA VAL A 423 -16.37 -20.33 3.81
C VAL A 423 -15.71 -19.96 5.13
N LEU A 424 -14.39 -19.85 5.14
CA LEU A 424 -13.63 -19.49 6.33
C LEU A 424 -13.96 -18.08 6.82
N SER A 425 -14.04 -17.11 5.91
CA SER A 425 -14.44 -15.75 6.23
C SER A 425 -15.81 -15.74 6.91
N HIS A 426 -16.81 -16.41 6.33
CA HIS A 426 -18.16 -16.47 6.91
C HIS A 426 -18.20 -17.16 8.30
N LEU A 427 -17.42 -18.22 8.48
CA LEU A 427 -17.29 -18.89 9.77
C LEU A 427 -16.63 -17.98 10.83
N MET A 428 -15.57 -17.27 10.46
CA MET A 428 -14.89 -16.32 11.35
C MET A 428 -15.82 -15.18 11.75
N ILE A 429 -16.60 -14.62 10.82
CA ILE A 429 -17.60 -13.58 11.12
C ILE A 429 -18.66 -14.12 12.07
N ALA A 430 -19.13 -15.35 11.86
CA ALA A 430 -20.12 -15.96 12.75
C ALA A 430 -19.59 -16.07 14.19
N VAL A 431 -18.38 -16.59 14.37
CA VAL A 431 -17.72 -16.69 15.69
C VAL A 431 -17.50 -15.31 16.30
N GLU A 432 -17.01 -14.36 15.51
CA GLU A 432 -16.76 -13.00 15.96
C GLU A 432 -18.04 -12.28 16.38
N ASN A 433 -19.15 -12.50 15.68
CA ASN A 433 -20.46 -11.98 16.08
C ASN A 433 -20.92 -12.54 17.44
N ILE A 434 -20.71 -13.83 17.69
CA ILE A 434 -21.06 -14.45 18.98
C ILE A 434 -20.15 -13.89 20.10
N ARG A 435 -18.85 -13.76 19.84
CA ARG A 435 -17.90 -13.14 20.80
C ARG A 435 -18.24 -11.68 21.08
N ASN A 436 -18.65 -10.91 20.07
CA ASN A 436 -19.10 -9.54 20.24
C ASN A 436 -20.34 -9.45 21.12
N ILE A 437 -21.32 -10.34 20.93
CA ILE A 437 -22.51 -10.41 21.79
C ILE A 437 -22.10 -10.69 23.24
N GLU A 438 -21.19 -11.63 23.48
CA GLU A 438 -20.76 -11.97 24.84
C GLU A 438 -19.92 -10.86 25.48
N SER A 439 -19.00 -10.27 24.73
CA SER A 439 -18.22 -9.09 25.14
C SER A 439 -19.13 -7.91 25.52
N GLN A 440 -20.16 -7.63 24.71
CA GLN A 440 -21.12 -6.56 24.99
C GLN A 440 -21.93 -6.84 26.26
N LYS A 441 -22.34 -8.09 26.51
CA LYS A 441 -23.00 -8.45 27.77
C LYS A 441 -22.10 -8.23 28.99
N CYS A 442 -20.83 -8.61 28.90
CA CYS A 442 -19.92 -8.53 30.04
C CYS A 442 -19.36 -7.12 30.29
N ARG A 443 -19.08 -6.34 29.24
CA ARG A 443 -18.34 -5.07 29.33
C ARG A 443 -18.97 -3.91 28.55
N GLY A 444 -20.01 -4.14 27.75
CA GLY A 444 -20.64 -3.10 26.93
C GLY A 444 -19.80 -2.63 25.74
N VAL A 445 -18.75 -3.36 25.36
CA VAL A 445 -17.86 -3.05 24.22
C VAL A 445 -17.76 -4.25 23.27
N ASN A 446 -17.39 -4.00 22.01
CA ASN A 446 -17.13 -5.06 21.05
C ASN A 446 -15.87 -5.85 21.46
N PHE A 447 -15.81 -7.10 21.03
CA PHE A 447 -14.73 -8.03 21.33
C PHE A 447 -13.37 -7.52 20.86
N ASN A 448 -13.26 -7.00 19.64
CA ASN A 448 -12.00 -6.43 19.12
C ASN A 448 -11.57 -5.12 19.80
N ASP A 449 -12.48 -4.47 20.55
CA ASP A 449 -12.20 -3.23 21.28
C ASP A 449 -11.87 -3.52 22.76
N LEU A 450 -11.83 -4.79 23.18
CA LEU A 450 -11.44 -5.18 24.54
C LEU A 450 -9.95 -4.87 24.77
N MET A 451 -9.68 -4.05 25.79
CA MET A 451 -8.31 -3.76 26.25
C MET A 451 -7.83 -4.76 27.32
N ASP A 452 -8.74 -5.61 27.81
CA ASP A 452 -8.51 -6.57 28.90
C ASP A 452 -8.20 -7.95 28.32
N TYR A 453 -6.90 -8.28 28.26
CA TYR A 453 -6.40 -9.53 27.67
C TYR A 453 -6.94 -10.78 28.35
N GLU A 454 -7.10 -10.77 29.69
CA GLU A 454 -7.61 -11.93 30.42
C GLU A 454 -9.07 -12.22 30.05
N MET A 455 -9.86 -11.16 29.87
CA MET A 455 -11.24 -11.27 29.44
C MET A 455 -11.36 -11.72 27.97
N GLU A 456 -10.52 -11.18 27.10
CA GLU A 456 -10.43 -11.62 25.71
C GLU A 456 -10.10 -13.12 25.64
N GLU A 457 -9.11 -13.57 26.42
CA GLU A 457 -8.73 -14.98 26.50
C GLU A 457 -9.85 -15.84 27.07
N LYS A 458 -10.57 -15.37 28.08
CA LYS A 458 -11.74 -16.05 28.65
C LYS A 458 -12.83 -16.25 27.59
N ILE A 459 -13.23 -15.20 26.87
CA ILE A 459 -14.24 -15.27 25.82
C ILE A 459 -13.77 -16.19 24.68
N ARG A 460 -12.48 -16.17 24.32
CA ARG A 460 -11.91 -17.11 23.33
C ARG A 460 -11.95 -18.57 23.78
N LYS A 461 -11.80 -18.83 25.08
CA LYS A 461 -11.91 -20.18 25.66
C LYS A 461 -13.36 -20.66 25.72
N GLU A 462 -14.30 -19.77 26.01
CA GLU A 462 -15.73 -20.07 26.05
C GLU A 462 -16.33 -20.27 24.65
N ILE A 463 -15.88 -19.47 23.66
CA ILE A 463 -16.28 -19.56 22.27
C ILE A 463 -15.02 -19.84 21.43
N PRO A 464 -14.49 -21.08 21.49
CA PRO A 464 -13.30 -21.43 20.74
C PRO A 464 -13.61 -21.52 19.25
N LEU A 465 -12.55 -21.48 18.44
CA LEU A 465 -12.64 -21.73 17.00
C LEU A 465 -11.87 -23.02 16.70
N HIS A 466 -12.61 -24.08 16.39
CA HIS A 466 -12.04 -25.38 16.04
C HIS A 466 -12.36 -25.72 14.58
N ILE A 467 -11.36 -25.65 13.71
CA ILE A 467 -11.49 -25.95 12.28
C ILE A 467 -10.54 -27.09 11.93
N PHE A 468 -11.05 -28.13 11.27
CA PHE A 468 -10.28 -29.27 10.78
C PHE A 468 -10.55 -29.48 9.29
N ASN A 469 -9.49 -29.57 8.49
CA ASN A 469 -9.59 -29.99 7.09
C ASN A 469 -9.48 -31.53 7.02
N VAL A 470 -10.50 -32.22 6.51
CA VAL A 470 -10.57 -33.69 6.51
C VAL A 470 -10.81 -34.24 5.10
N ASP A 471 -10.19 -35.37 4.76
CA ASP A 471 -10.41 -36.03 3.45
C ASP A 471 -11.80 -36.65 3.32
N SER A 472 -12.35 -37.13 4.43
CA SER A 472 -13.70 -37.69 4.51
C SER A 472 -14.27 -37.48 5.91
N ILE A 473 -15.61 -37.49 6.02
CA ILE A 473 -16.28 -37.41 7.32
C ILE A 473 -15.85 -38.62 8.15
N PRO A 474 -15.35 -38.42 9.39
CA PRO A 474 -15.04 -39.54 10.26
C PRO A 474 -16.32 -40.32 10.55
N ASN A 475 -16.41 -41.57 10.07
CA ASN A 475 -17.45 -42.49 10.51
C ASN A 475 -17.21 -42.78 12.00
N ASP A 476 -18.25 -42.64 12.84
CA ASP A 476 -18.16 -42.81 14.30
C ASP A 476 -17.59 -44.18 14.71
N THR A 477 -17.67 -45.18 13.82
CA THR A 477 -17.22 -46.55 14.00
C THR A 477 -15.75 -46.83 13.64
N LEU A 478 -15.03 -45.93 12.95
CA LEU A 478 -13.69 -46.23 12.39
C LEU A 478 -12.51 -45.50 13.05
N MET A 479 -12.74 -44.72 14.11
CA MET A 479 -11.65 -44.08 14.88
C MET A 479 -11.01 -44.98 15.95
N GLU A 480 -11.00 -46.31 15.74
CA GLU A 480 -10.00 -47.19 16.36
C GLU A 480 -8.79 -47.30 15.42
N CYS A 481 -8.15 -46.17 15.11
CA CYS A 481 -6.84 -46.23 14.48
C CYS A 481 -5.80 -46.61 15.54
N ASN A 482 -5.32 -47.84 15.42
CA ASN A 482 -4.15 -48.42 16.07
C ASN A 482 -2.98 -47.43 16.18
N CYS A 483 -2.94 -46.69 17.29
CA CYS A 483 -1.72 -46.08 17.81
C CYS A 483 -1.19 -46.99 18.91
N HIS A 484 -0.51 -48.07 18.49
CA HIS A 484 0.43 -48.81 19.33
C HIS A 484 1.86 -48.41 18.95
#